data_AF-A0A556QK77-F1
#
_entry.id   AF-A0A556QK77-F1
#
_cell.length_a   1.000
_cell.length_b   1.000
_cell.length_c   1.000
_cell.angle_alpha   90.00
_cell.angle_beta   90.00
_cell.angle_gamma   90.00
#
_symmetry.space_group_name_H-M   'P 1'
#
loop_
_entity.id
_entity.type
_entity.pdbx_description
1 polymer ?
#
loop_
_entity_poly.entity_id
_entity_poly.type
_entity_poly.pdbx_seq_one_letter_code
_entity_poly.pdbx_strand_id
1 'polypeptide(L)'
;MAKSRSAESLTLSSFKPESLRGRAGFFRVGQTAAGPWWLLDPIDRPFFSKAVAAVNRHGRAGVPPAHRGAYAQAVERVHGLEDPSGFARAALQRLRNWQVNTLGPWAEPMLAVAGLYATAVVDFRGAGVPVIHLLGTHLPDVFDPGWLAVCETQAATAAAPWAGRTDFIGYYTDDALGWGEVKEGRPSLLQVCLSLEPGFSAYHAAWEFVLAPHAGDLAGLAREWSVELPNKEVIRQRTLAERPLTTAGYLRDHARFTKEFAHRYFTATSAALRRHDPDHLILGCRFTQPPGEDVLGECVYPQVDVVSWHCHGPDFEAQARLYADATKMPLLLTAFGLSNERFRSASFKPHSGPTRLERMLRDGRRALTAACAHPALVGYEWARWADESDEVPPFGAGLVHVDDREAVEHTELIAQINARAERVRRRTV
;
A
#
# COMPACT_ATOMS: atom_id res chain seq x y z
N MET A 1 -34.48 30.39 7.89
CA MET A 1 -33.36 30.23 8.85
C MET A 1 -33.29 28.76 9.27
N ALA A 2 -32.55 27.95 8.52
CA ALA A 2 -32.28 26.57 8.91
C ALA A 2 -31.16 26.58 9.96
N LYS A 3 -31.47 26.12 11.17
CA LYS A 3 -30.49 25.96 12.23
C LYS A 3 -29.35 25.08 11.71
N SER A 4 -28.16 25.65 11.63
CA SER A 4 -26.89 24.94 11.53
C SER A 4 -26.88 23.84 12.61
N ARG A 5 -27.14 22.58 12.24
CA ARG A 5 -26.82 21.45 13.10
C ARG A 5 -25.31 21.52 13.32
N SER A 6 -24.88 21.90 14.52
CA SER A 6 -23.50 21.69 14.94
C SER A 6 -23.22 20.20 14.71
N ALA A 7 -22.24 19.88 13.87
CA ALA A 7 -21.81 18.50 13.71
C ALA A 7 -21.44 17.97 15.10
N GLU A 8 -22.23 17.05 15.63
CA GLU A 8 -21.93 16.39 16.91
C GLU A 8 -20.51 15.86 16.85
N SER A 9 -19.72 16.09 17.89
CA SER A 9 -18.38 15.53 17.98
C SER A 9 -18.53 14.02 18.05
N LEU A 10 -18.07 13.29 17.02
CA LEU A 10 -18.00 11.84 17.05
C LEU A 10 -17.20 11.40 18.28
N THR A 11 -17.82 10.58 19.13
CA THR A 11 -17.22 9.94 20.30
C THR A 11 -17.14 8.45 20.06
N LEU A 12 -16.50 7.69 20.97
CA LEU A 12 -16.41 6.24 20.84
C LEU A 12 -17.78 5.55 20.74
N SER A 13 -18.83 6.09 21.37
CA SER A 13 -20.19 5.55 21.27
C SER A 13 -20.85 5.76 19.92
N SER A 14 -20.28 6.59 19.04
CA SER A 14 -20.74 6.75 17.64
C SER A 14 -20.33 5.57 16.74
N PHE A 15 -19.45 4.68 17.24
CA PHE A 15 -18.90 3.56 16.49
C PHE A 15 -19.63 2.25 16.78
N LYS A 16 -19.72 1.41 15.75
CA LYS A 16 -20.24 0.05 15.85
C LYS A 16 -19.24 -0.82 16.62
N PRO A 17 -19.60 -1.37 17.80
CA PRO A 17 -18.66 -2.13 18.63
C PRO A 17 -17.96 -3.29 17.90
N GLU A 18 -18.68 -3.99 17.04
CA GLU A 18 -18.19 -5.12 16.24
C GLU A 18 -17.18 -4.72 15.16
N SER A 19 -17.10 -3.43 14.82
CA SER A 19 -16.17 -2.91 13.83
C SER A 19 -14.86 -2.40 14.43
N LEU A 20 -14.81 -2.22 15.77
CA LEU A 20 -13.65 -1.65 16.45
C LEU A 20 -12.49 -2.65 16.48
N ARG A 21 -11.33 -2.20 16.02
CA ARG A 21 -10.08 -2.98 15.95
C ARG A 21 -8.93 -2.19 16.56
N GLY A 22 -7.93 -2.90 17.07
CA GLY A 22 -6.79 -2.32 17.79
C GLY A 22 -7.06 -2.16 19.29
N ARG A 23 -6.07 -1.65 20.02
CA ARG A 23 -6.08 -1.56 21.49
C ARG A 23 -6.32 -0.14 21.99
N ALA A 24 -7.09 0.01 23.08
CA ALA A 24 -7.26 1.30 23.73
C ALA A 24 -5.92 1.87 24.22
N GLY A 25 -5.72 3.18 24.10
CA GLY A 25 -4.42 3.82 24.36
C GLY A 25 -3.47 3.83 23.16
N PHE A 26 -3.86 3.22 22.04
CA PHE A 26 -3.14 3.20 20.76
C PHE A 26 -4.10 3.56 19.62
N PHE A 27 -3.57 3.61 18.40
CA PHE A 27 -4.43 3.79 17.23
C PHE A 27 -5.39 2.61 17.07
N ARG A 28 -6.65 2.96 16.78
CA ARG A 28 -7.70 2.02 16.47
C ARG A 28 -8.37 2.37 15.15
N VAL A 29 -9.20 1.48 14.66
CA VAL A 29 -10.06 1.75 13.51
C VAL A 29 -11.47 1.25 13.79
N GLY A 30 -12.48 1.96 13.30
CA GLY A 30 -13.87 1.59 13.50
C GLY A 30 -14.81 2.23 12.49
N GLN A 31 -15.95 1.60 12.27
CA GLN A 31 -17.03 2.12 11.46
C GLN A 31 -18.05 2.82 12.36
N THR A 32 -18.40 4.05 12.00
CA THR A 32 -19.51 4.75 12.65
C THR A 32 -20.86 4.08 12.34
N ALA A 33 -21.85 4.25 13.21
CA ALA A 33 -23.22 3.78 12.95
C ALA A 33 -23.79 4.32 11.63
N ALA A 34 -23.36 5.52 11.22
CA ALA A 34 -23.75 6.17 9.98
C ALA A 34 -23.00 5.66 8.72
N GLY A 35 -22.01 4.78 8.87
CA GLY A 35 -21.35 4.08 7.75
C GLY A 35 -19.89 4.42 7.47
N PRO A 36 -19.40 5.66 7.65
CA PRO A 36 -17.99 5.96 7.44
C PRO A 36 -17.07 5.29 8.45
N TRP A 37 -15.92 4.83 7.97
CA TRP A 37 -14.80 4.35 8.76
C TRP A 37 -13.94 5.52 9.26
N TRP A 38 -13.31 5.38 10.41
CA TRP A 38 -12.32 6.33 10.91
C TRP A 38 -11.18 5.60 11.59
N LEU A 39 -9.97 6.16 11.51
CA LEU A 39 -8.98 5.91 12.54
C LEU A 39 -9.44 6.61 13.82
N LEU A 40 -9.00 6.09 14.95
CA LEU A 40 -9.13 6.68 16.27
C LEU A 40 -7.72 6.89 16.80
N ASP A 41 -7.41 8.10 17.25
CA ASP A 41 -6.14 8.39 17.91
C ASP A 41 -6.04 7.69 19.29
N PRO A 42 -4.88 7.71 19.96
CA PRO A 42 -4.67 7.04 21.25
C PRO A 42 -5.62 7.45 22.39
N ILE A 43 -6.34 8.56 22.24
CA ILE A 43 -7.34 9.05 23.20
C ILE A 43 -8.75 9.04 22.60
N ASP A 44 -8.97 8.19 21.60
CA ASP A 44 -10.26 7.83 21.01
C ASP A 44 -10.94 8.95 20.23
N ARG A 45 -10.17 9.91 19.73
CA ARG A 45 -10.71 10.95 18.86
C ARG A 45 -10.65 10.50 17.40
N PRO A 46 -11.69 10.77 16.59
CA PRO A 46 -11.65 10.50 15.16
C PRO A 46 -10.47 11.17 14.50
N PHE A 47 -9.71 10.37 13.74
CA PHE A 47 -8.49 10.75 13.07
C PHE A 47 -8.58 10.39 11.58
N PHE A 48 -8.02 11.25 10.75
CA PHE A 48 -7.85 11.00 9.32
C PHE A 48 -6.37 11.19 8.97
N SER A 49 -5.71 10.13 8.51
CA SER A 49 -4.28 10.17 8.21
C SER A 49 -4.02 10.95 6.93
N LYS A 50 -3.14 11.94 7.01
CA LYS A 50 -2.68 12.77 5.89
C LYS A 50 -1.17 12.62 5.87
N ALA A 51 -0.70 11.61 5.17
CA ALA A 51 0.68 11.16 5.23
C ALA A 51 1.51 11.63 4.02
N VAL A 52 2.83 11.67 4.19
CA VAL A 52 3.81 11.85 3.10
C VAL A 52 4.88 10.77 3.26
N ALA A 53 5.10 9.98 2.22
CA ALA A 53 6.13 8.95 2.20
C ALA A 53 7.53 9.54 1.95
N ALA A 54 8.55 8.82 2.41
CA ALA A 54 9.96 9.11 2.13
C ALA A 54 10.44 10.50 2.55
N VAL A 55 9.95 11.04 3.66
CA VAL A 55 10.48 12.27 4.27
C VAL A 55 11.85 11.98 4.88
N ASN A 56 12.89 12.04 4.05
CA ASN A 56 14.26 11.72 4.41
C ASN A 56 15.23 12.54 3.56
N ARG A 57 16.49 12.60 3.97
CA ARG A 57 17.53 13.40 3.32
C ARG A 57 17.92 12.91 1.93
N HIS A 58 17.48 11.72 1.53
CA HIS A 58 17.75 11.15 0.20
C HIS A 58 16.56 11.22 -0.76
N GLY A 59 15.39 11.69 -0.32
CA GLY A 59 14.23 12.00 -1.16
C GLY A 59 13.58 10.80 -1.83
N ARG A 60 13.73 9.60 -1.26
CA ARG A 60 13.27 8.35 -1.90
C ARG A 60 12.91 7.25 -0.91
N ALA A 61 12.07 6.32 -1.36
CA ALA A 61 11.69 5.14 -0.61
C ALA A 61 12.87 4.17 -0.37
N GLY A 62 12.71 3.30 0.61
CA GLY A 62 13.65 2.23 0.93
C GLY A 62 14.87 2.69 1.74
N VAL A 63 15.88 1.83 1.75
CA VAL A 63 17.14 2.03 2.47
C VAL A 63 17.95 3.17 1.82
N PRO A 64 18.68 3.99 2.60
CA PRO A 64 19.58 4.99 2.07
C PRO A 64 20.51 4.42 0.98
N PRO A 65 20.68 5.12 -0.16
CA PRO A 65 21.61 4.68 -1.19
C PRO A 65 23.06 4.65 -0.70
N ALA A 66 23.87 3.78 -1.33
CA ALA A 66 25.32 3.99 -1.38
C ALA A 66 25.68 5.27 -2.16
N HIS A 67 25.03 5.46 -3.31
CA HIS A 67 25.00 6.62 -4.21
C HIS A 67 24.27 7.89 -3.74
N ARG A 68 24.96 8.98 -3.35
CA ARG A 68 24.29 10.28 -3.11
C ARG A 68 23.76 10.88 -4.41
N GLY A 69 22.44 10.86 -4.59
CA GLY A 69 21.74 11.47 -5.72
C GLY A 69 21.63 12.99 -5.63
N ALA A 70 21.07 13.62 -6.67
CA ALA A 70 20.99 15.08 -6.80
C ALA A 70 20.27 15.75 -5.62
N TYR A 71 19.15 15.18 -5.16
CA TYR A 71 18.42 15.69 -4.00
C TYR A 71 19.25 15.64 -2.71
N ALA A 72 19.91 14.52 -2.43
CA ALA A 72 20.76 14.38 -1.24
C ALA A 72 21.88 15.43 -1.22
N GLN A 73 22.51 15.68 -2.37
CA GLN A 73 23.53 16.72 -2.51
C GLN A 73 22.96 18.13 -2.29
N ALA A 74 21.71 18.39 -2.70
CA ALA A 74 21.04 19.66 -2.43
C ALA A 74 20.74 19.83 -0.94
N VAL A 75 20.19 18.81 -0.29
CA VAL A 75 19.93 18.79 1.16
C VAL A 75 21.22 19.05 1.94
N GLU A 76 22.34 18.43 1.57
CA GLU A 76 23.62 18.64 2.24
C GLU A 76 24.15 20.06 2.07
N ARG A 77 23.96 20.67 0.90
CA ARG A 77 24.35 22.06 0.65
C ARG A 77 23.54 23.04 1.51
N VAL A 78 22.26 22.76 1.73
CA VAL A 78 21.34 23.64 2.47
C VAL A 78 21.42 23.42 3.97
N HIS A 79 21.47 22.17 4.42
CA HIS A 79 21.30 21.79 5.82
C HIS A 79 22.58 21.25 6.47
N GLY A 80 23.65 21.10 5.70
CA GLY A 80 24.89 20.46 6.15
C GLY A 80 24.83 18.94 6.08
N LEU A 81 26.01 18.32 6.21
CA LEU A 81 26.20 16.88 6.11
C LEU A 81 26.13 16.19 7.48
N GLU A 82 26.80 16.78 8.46
CA GLU A 82 27.08 16.18 9.77
C GLU A 82 25.89 16.24 10.73
N ASP A 83 25.19 17.37 10.81
CA ASP A 83 24.05 17.55 11.70
C ASP A 83 22.72 17.39 10.94
N PRO A 84 21.94 16.34 11.20
CA PRO A 84 20.64 16.15 10.56
C PRO A 84 19.54 17.05 11.14
N SER A 85 19.78 17.78 12.25
CA SER A 85 18.77 18.61 12.92
C SER A 85 18.24 19.75 12.04
N GLY A 86 19.07 20.28 11.14
CA GLY A 86 18.69 21.33 10.19
C GLY A 86 17.57 20.87 9.27
N PHE A 87 17.79 19.73 8.59
CA PHE A 87 16.79 19.10 7.74
C PHE A 87 15.53 18.75 8.53
N ALA A 88 15.69 18.11 9.70
CA ALA A 88 14.55 17.69 10.51
C ALA A 88 13.63 18.86 10.89
N ARG A 89 14.22 19.98 11.34
CA ARG A 89 13.46 21.20 11.69
C ARG A 89 12.75 21.80 10.48
N ALA A 90 13.43 21.88 9.34
CA ALA A 90 12.87 22.43 8.10
C ALA A 90 11.73 21.56 7.56
N ALA A 91 11.93 20.23 7.51
CA ALA A 91 10.93 19.28 7.07
C ALA A 91 9.69 19.31 7.97
N LEU A 92 9.86 19.28 9.30
CA LEU A 92 8.74 19.37 10.24
C LEU A 92 7.96 20.68 10.12
N GLN A 93 8.64 21.81 9.90
CA GLN A 93 7.96 23.09 9.67
C GLN A 93 7.14 23.06 8.38
N ARG A 94 7.70 22.55 7.29
CA ARG A 94 7.00 22.38 6.00
C ARG A 94 5.76 21.49 6.15
N LEU A 95 5.90 20.31 6.75
CA LEU A 95 4.78 19.38 6.98
C LEU A 95 3.64 20.02 7.79
N ARG A 96 3.97 20.77 8.85
CA ARG A 96 2.98 21.52 9.64
C ARG A 96 2.28 22.61 8.82
N ASN A 97 3.03 23.36 8.02
CA ASN A 97 2.46 24.38 7.12
C ASN A 97 1.49 23.74 6.11
N TRP A 98 1.80 22.53 5.64
CA TRP A 98 0.95 21.77 4.71
C TRP A 98 -0.12 20.92 5.39
N GLN A 99 -0.28 21.08 6.71
CA GLN A 99 -1.29 20.40 7.53
C GLN A 99 -1.19 18.85 7.46
N VAL A 100 0.01 18.34 7.21
CA VAL A 100 0.36 16.91 7.31
C VAL A 100 0.42 16.53 8.78
N ASN A 101 -0.20 15.39 9.14
CA ASN A 101 -0.24 14.88 10.50
C ASN A 101 0.43 13.51 10.67
N THR A 102 0.87 12.89 9.58
CA THR A 102 1.46 11.56 9.58
C THR A 102 2.72 11.52 8.70
N LEU A 103 3.79 10.93 9.24
CA LEU A 103 4.96 10.51 8.50
C LEU A 103 4.66 9.15 7.87
N GLY A 104 4.70 9.10 6.53
CA GLY A 104 4.59 7.86 5.78
C GLY A 104 5.83 6.98 5.95
N PRO A 105 5.85 5.81 5.30
CA PRO A 105 6.97 4.89 5.37
C PRO A 105 8.24 5.54 4.81
N TRP A 106 9.38 5.03 5.27
CA TRP A 106 10.73 5.51 4.93
C TRP A 106 11.03 6.96 5.36
N ALA A 107 10.21 7.56 6.22
CA ALA A 107 10.60 8.79 6.90
C ALA A 107 11.79 8.53 7.83
N GLU A 108 12.68 9.52 8.00
CA GLU A 108 13.78 9.39 8.95
C GLU A 108 13.24 9.22 10.39
N PRO A 109 13.69 8.22 11.17
CA PRO A 109 13.17 7.96 12.51
C PRO A 109 13.23 9.17 13.44
N MET A 110 14.24 10.04 13.27
CA MET A 110 14.40 11.26 14.06
C MET A 110 13.34 12.34 13.80
N LEU A 111 12.50 12.19 12.77
CA LEU A 111 11.37 13.11 12.54
C LEU A 111 10.19 12.79 13.46
N ALA A 112 10.11 11.57 14.00
CA ALA A 112 9.00 11.08 14.82
C ALA A 112 9.05 11.62 16.27
N VAL A 113 9.30 12.91 16.48
CA VAL A 113 9.47 13.52 17.82
C VAL A 113 8.70 14.84 18.00
N ALA A 114 7.77 15.16 17.11
CA ALA A 114 7.27 16.53 16.97
C ALA A 114 5.73 16.67 16.88
N GLY A 115 4.98 15.72 17.44
CA GLY A 115 3.52 15.71 17.43
C GLY A 115 2.89 15.26 16.10
N LEU A 116 3.69 14.62 15.23
CA LEU A 116 3.22 13.86 14.07
C LEU A 116 3.16 12.38 14.43
N TYR A 117 2.28 11.65 13.77
CA TYR A 117 2.20 10.19 13.86
C TYR A 117 3.05 9.52 12.79
N ALA A 118 3.30 8.21 12.89
CA ALA A 118 4.11 7.50 11.89
C ALA A 118 3.47 6.18 11.42
N THR A 119 3.90 5.73 10.24
CA THR A 119 3.65 4.40 9.68
C THR A 119 4.97 3.81 9.19
N ALA A 120 5.09 2.49 9.14
CA ALA A 120 6.31 1.83 8.66
C ALA A 120 5.97 0.69 7.69
N VAL A 121 6.85 0.44 6.72
CA VAL A 121 6.82 -0.77 5.90
C VAL A 121 7.79 -1.78 6.50
N VAL A 122 7.34 -3.02 6.59
CA VAL A 122 8.17 -4.18 6.90
C VAL A 122 8.44 -4.90 5.58
N ASP A 123 9.69 -5.08 5.18
CA ASP A 123 10.03 -5.79 3.94
C ASP A 123 10.10 -7.29 4.23
N PHE A 124 8.95 -7.99 4.27
CA PHE A 124 8.93 -9.44 4.47
C PHE A 124 9.34 -10.18 3.19
N ARG A 125 9.08 -9.61 2.00
CA ARG A 125 9.56 -10.18 0.73
C ARG A 125 11.08 -10.33 0.73
N GLY A 126 11.80 -9.30 1.17
CA GLY A 126 13.27 -9.28 1.22
C GLY A 126 13.90 -9.99 2.43
N ALA A 127 13.11 -10.65 3.29
CA ALA A 127 13.56 -11.05 4.63
C ALA A 127 14.40 -12.34 4.69
N GLY A 128 14.70 -12.98 3.55
CA GLY A 128 15.76 -13.99 3.46
C GLY A 128 15.37 -15.37 2.92
N VAL A 129 14.09 -15.61 2.63
CA VAL A 129 13.68 -16.77 1.81
C VAL A 129 13.83 -16.45 0.31
N PRO A 130 13.89 -17.46 -0.58
CA PRO A 130 13.88 -17.22 -2.02
C PRO A 130 12.69 -16.35 -2.44
N VAL A 131 12.93 -15.41 -3.37
CA VAL A 131 11.89 -14.53 -3.92
C VAL A 131 11.51 -15.02 -5.32
N ILE A 132 10.24 -15.31 -5.50
CA ILE A 132 9.63 -15.61 -6.80
C ILE A 132 9.54 -14.30 -7.56
N HIS A 133 10.36 -14.15 -8.61
CA HIS A 133 10.38 -12.96 -9.45
C HIS A 133 10.27 -13.36 -10.94
N LEU A 134 9.04 -13.53 -11.43
CA LEU A 134 8.79 -13.96 -12.80
C LEU A 134 7.41 -13.48 -13.28
N LEU A 135 7.35 -12.88 -14.48
CA LEU A 135 6.12 -12.55 -15.21
C LEU A 135 5.06 -11.82 -14.37
N GLY A 136 5.48 -10.76 -13.65
CA GLY A 136 4.60 -9.97 -12.79
C GLY A 136 4.34 -10.58 -11.40
N THR A 137 4.90 -11.76 -11.12
CA THR A 137 4.99 -12.28 -9.75
C THR A 137 6.24 -11.71 -9.08
N HIS A 138 6.07 -11.18 -7.86
CA HIS A 138 7.16 -10.69 -7.02
C HIS A 138 6.77 -10.93 -5.55
N LEU A 139 7.00 -12.15 -5.06
CA LEU A 139 6.54 -12.65 -3.77
C LEU A 139 7.64 -13.47 -3.07
N PRO A 140 7.71 -13.47 -1.72
CA PRO A 140 8.52 -14.46 -1.02
C PRO A 140 7.96 -15.86 -1.25
N ASP A 141 8.82 -16.87 -1.30
CA ASP A 141 8.40 -18.28 -1.29
C ASP A 141 7.85 -18.65 0.09
N VAL A 142 6.54 -18.47 0.28
CA VAL A 142 5.84 -18.72 1.55
C VAL A 142 5.73 -20.22 1.90
N PHE A 143 6.18 -21.10 1.01
CA PHE A 143 6.27 -22.54 1.26
C PHE A 143 7.66 -22.95 1.74
N ASP A 144 8.64 -22.05 1.68
CA ASP A 144 9.96 -22.30 2.23
C ASP A 144 9.87 -22.61 3.74
N PRO A 145 10.51 -23.69 4.22
CA PRO A 145 10.46 -24.06 5.63
C PRO A 145 11.01 -22.98 6.57
N GLY A 146 11.87 -22.07 6.07
CA GLY A 146 12.39 -20.92 6.79
C GLY A 146 11.42 -19.74 6.89
N TRP A 147 10.31 -19.73 6.15
CA TRP A 147 9.40 -18.58 6.04
C TRP A 147 8.93 -18.05 7.39
N LEU A 148 8.52 -18.93 8.30
CA LEU A 148 8.04 -18.52 9.62
C LEU A 148 9.16 -17.91 10.48
N ALA A 149 10.37 -18.47 10.45
CA ALA A 149 11.50 -17.96 11.23
C ALA A 149 11.99 -16.59 10.70
N VAL A 150 11.95 -16.42 9.38
CA VAL A 150 12.23 -15.16 8.71
C VAL A 150 11.18 -14.10 9.08
N CYS A 151 9.89 -14.45 9.10
CA CYS A 151 8.83 -13.56 9.55
C CYS A 151 9.06 -13.10 11.00
N GLU A 152 9.41 -14.00 11.91
CA GLU A 152 9.68 -13.61 13.31
C GLU A 152 10.85 -12.66 13.44
N THR A 153 11.97 -12.96 12.78
CA THR A 153 13.18 -12.13 12.85
C THR A 153 12.90 -10.72 12.29
N GLN A 154 12.20 -10.65 11.17
CA GLN A 154 11.86 -9.39 10.52
C GLN A 154 10.84 -8.58 11.33
N ALA A 155 9.81 -9.23 11.88
CA ALA A 155 8.83 -8.59 12.74
C ALA A 155 9.46 -8.05 14.03
N ALA A 156 10.31 -8.83 14.70
CA ALA A 156 11.01 -8.39 15.90
C ALA A 156 11.87 -7.13 15.64
N THR A 157 12.62 -7.14 14.54
CA THR A 157 13.48 -6.02 14.13
C THR A 157 12.65 -4.78 13.81
N ALA A 158 11.56 -4.95 13.06
CA ALA A 158 10.69 -3.85 12.67
C ALA A 158 9.87 -3.29 13.85
N ALA A 159 9.50 -4.14 14.82
CA ALA A 159 8.71 -3.76 15.98
C ALA A 159 9.52 -3.00 17.04
N ALA A 160 10.79 -3.37 17.22
CA ALA A 160 11.67 -2.82 18.26
C ALA A 160 11.63 -1.28 18.43
N PRO A 161 11.66 -0.44 17.37
CA PRO A 161 11.62 1.02 17.52
C PRO A 161 10.22 1.61 17.81
N TRP A 162 9.15 0.81 17.71
CA TRP A 162 7.76 1.28 17.75
C TRP A 162 6.93 0.68 18.88
N ALA A 163 7.28 -0.52 19.37
CA ALA A 163 6.53 -1.21 20.41
C ALA A 163 6.28 -0.30 21.63
N GLY A 164 5.01 -0.21 22.05
CA GLY A 164 4.57 0.62 23.17
C GLY A 164 4.52 2.14 22.93
N ARG A 165 4.92 2.63 21.74
CA ARG A 165 4.79 4.04 21.39
C ARG A 165 3.37 4.38 20.98
N THR A 166 2.78 5.44 21.50
CA THR A 166 1.41 5.84 21.12
C THR A 166 1.37 6.73 19.87
N ASP A 167 2.52 7.21 19.40
CA ASP A 167 2.64 8.07 18.23
C ASP A 167 2.86 7.29 16.91
N PHE A 168 2.56 5.99 16.91
CA PHE A 168 2.67 5.12 15.75
C PHE A 168 1.29 4.55 15.39
N ILE A 169 0.96 4.53 14.10
CA ILE A 169 -0.34 4.06 13.60
C ILE A 169 -0.29 2.55 13.34
N GLY A 170 0.75 2.09 12.64
CA GLY A 170 0.81 0.70 12.21
C GLY A 170 1.80 0.39 11.10
N TYR A 171 1.82 -0.89 10.74
CA TYR A 171 2.74 -1.50 9.79
C TYR A 171 2.05 -1.83 8.48
N TYR A 172 2.69 -1.50 7.37
CA TYR A 172 2.48 -2.20 6.12
C TYR A 172 3.35 -3.46 6.10
N THR A 173 2.80 -4.60 5.70
CA THR A 173 3.54 -5.87 5.68
C THR A 173 4.48 -6.00 4.49
N ASP A 174 4.31 -5.20 3.44
CA ASP A 174 5.23 -5.08 2.30
C ASP A 174 4.82 -3.85 1.48
N ASP A 175 5.57 -3.58 0.42
CA ASP A 175 5.22 -2.61 -0.61
C ASP A 175 5.18 -3.28 -1.99
N ALA A 176 4.07 -3.08 -2.71
CA ALA A 176 3.94 -3.39 -4.13
C ALA A 176 4.23 -4.87 -4.50
N LEU A 177 3.66 -5.81 -3.74
CA LEU A 177 3.77 -7.24 -4.07
C LEU A 177 3.12 -7.56 -5.42
N GLY A 178 3.80 -8.39 -6.23
CA GLY A 178 3.30 -8.85 -7.52
C GLY A 178 2.59 -10.19 -7.37
N TRP A 179 1.26 -10.21 -7.39
CA TRP A 179 0.47 -11.43 -7.14
C TRP A 179 0.19 -12.29 -8.39
N GLY A 180 0.78 -11.95 -9.55
CA GLY A 180 0.62 -12.73 -10.78
C GLY A 180 -0.82 -12.73 -11.33
N GLU A 181 -1.35 -11.53 -11.61
CA GLU A 181 -2.73 -11.36 -12.08
C GLU A 181 -2.95 -11.88 -13.52
N VAL A 182 -4.06 -12.59 -13.73
CA VAL A 182 -4.47 -13.14 -15.05
C VAL A 182 -4.91 -12.04 -16.04
N LYS A 183 -5.24 -10.83 -15.55
CA LYS A 183 -5.94 -9.79 -16.32
C LYS A 183 -5.16 -9.17 -17.47
N GLU A 184 -3.87 -9.47 -17.62
CA GLU A 184 -3.04 -8.96 -18.71
C GLU A 184 -2.67 -10.04 -19.75
N GLY A 185 -3.36 -11.18 -19.76
CA GLY A 185 -3.00 -12.30 -20.63
C GLY A 185 -1.67 -12.96 -20.26
N ARG A 186 -1.18 -12.69 -19.04
CA ARG A 186 0.04 -13.27 -18.48
C ARG A 186 -0.26 -14.56 -17.72
N PRO A 187 0.74 -15.46 -17.60
CA PRO A 187 0.64 -16.61 -16.71
C PRO A 187 0.29 -16.22 -15.27
N SER A 188 -0.63 -16.97 -14.67
CA SER A 188 -1.08 -16.73 -13.30
C SER A 188 -0.04 -17.16 -12.27
N LEU A 189 -0.23 -16.78 -10.99
CA LEU A 189 0.62 -17.25 -9.88
C LEU A 189 0.82 -18.77 -9.87
N LEU A 190 -0.25 -19.56 -10.03
CA LEU A 190 -0.13 -21.02 -10.05
C LEU A 190 0.73 -21.48 -11.25
N GLN A 191 0.51 -20.89 -12.43
CA GLN A 191 1.29 -21.25 -13.62
C GLN A 191 2.76 -20.85 -13.49
N VAL A 192 3.04 -19.75 -12.81
CA VAL A 192 4.40 -19.32 -12.49
C VAL A 192 5.04 -20.34 -11.55
N CYS A 193 4.39 -20.69 -10.43
CA CYS A 193 4.92 -21.65 -9.46
C CYS A 193 5.20 -23.03 -10.06
N LEU A 194 4.30 -23.56 -10.91
CA LEU A 194 4.50 -24.83 -11.61
C LEU A 194 5.71 -24.85 -12.56
N SER A 195 6.20 -23.67 -12.94
CA SER A 195 7.28 -23.45 -13.91
C SER A 195 8.59 -22.97 -13.28
N LEU A 196 8.63 -22.83 -11.96
CA LEU A 196 9.85 -22.48 -11.23
C LEU A 196 10.91 -23.59 -11.31
N GLU A 197 12.15 -23.20 -11.03
CA GLU A 197 13.24 -24.16 -10.78
C GLU A 197 12.91 -25.01 -9.54
N PRO A 198 13.30 -26.30 -9.50
CA PRO A 198 13.08 -27.17 -8.33
C PRO A 198 13.71 -26.68 -7.02
N GLY A 199 14.58 -25.67 -7.07
CA GLY A 199 15.12 -25.02 -5.87
C GLY A 199 14.10 -24.19 -5.08
N PHE A 200 12.93 -23.87 -5.66
CA PHE A 200 11.85 -23.18 -4.96
C PHE A 200 10.91 -24.18 -4.29
N SER A 201 10.57 -23.96 -3.02
CA SER A 201 9.57 -24.76 -2.31
C SER A 201 8.18 -24.58 -2.93
N ALA A 202 7.88 -23.38 -3.45
CA ALA A 202 6.65 -23.10 -4.18
C ALA A 202 6.48 -23.97 -5.44
N TYR A 203 7.57 -24.41 -6.08
CA TYR A 203 7.50 -25.36 -7.21
C TYR A 203 6.88 -26.69 -6.76
N HIS A 204 7.43 -27.24 -5.66
CA HIS A 204 6.97 -28.50 -5.09
C HIS A 204 5.54 -28.38 -4.57
N ALA A 205 5.25 -27.34 -3.80
CA ALA A 205 3.92 -27.08 -3.27
C ALA A 205 2.87 -26.96 -4.38
N ALA A 206 3.16 -26.26 -5.48
CA ALA A 206 2.25 -26.14 -6.61
C ALA A 206 1.95 -27.49 -7.29
N TRP A 207 2.99 -28.29 -7.57
CA TRP A 207 2.80 -29.61 -8.19
C TRP A 207 2.07 -30.60 -7.27
N GLU A 208 2.40 -30.61 -5.98
CA GLU A 208 1.70 -31.42 -4.99
C GLU A 208 0.24 -31.01 -4.86
N PHE A 209 -0.03 -29.70 -4.81
CA PHE A 209 -1.38 -29.16 -4.70
C PHE A 209 -2.30 -29.62 -5.84
N VAL A 210 -1.81 -29.52 -7.09
CA VAL A 210 -2.63 -29.86 -8.27
C VAL A 210 -2.70 -31.36 -8.54
N LEU A 211 -1.69 -32.16 -8.14
CA LEU A 211 -1.68 -33.60 -8.38
C LEU A 211 -2.34 -34.41 -7.26
N ALA A 212 -2.43 -33.89 -6.03
CA ALA A 212 -3.01 -34.61 -4.90
C ALA A 212 -4.46 -35.09 -5.16
N PRO A 213 -5.37 -34.30 -5.76
CA PRO A 213 -6.72 -34.76 -6.11
C PRO A 213 -6.76 -35.92 -7.11
N HIS A 214 -5.66 -36.13 -7.84
CA HIS A 214 -5.51 -37.14 -8.88
C HIS A 214 -4.56 -38.28 -8.45
N ALA A 215 -4.29 -38.43 -7.14
CA ALA A 215 -3.37 -39.44 -6.61
C ALA A 215 -1.98 -39.45 -7.28
N GLY A 216 -1.49 -38.28 -7.69
CA GLY A 216 -0.21 -38.14 -8.38
C GLY A 216 -0.27 -38.33 -9.91
N ASP A 217 -1.45 -38.64 -10.48
CA ASP A 217 -1.59 -38.92 -11.92
C ASP A 217 -1.67 -37.64 -12.78
N LEU A 218 -0.65 -37.43 -13.61
CA LEU A 218 -0.58 -36.32 -14.56
C LEU A 218 -1.66 -36.44 -15.66
N ALA A 219 -2.05 -37.65 -16.07
CA ALA A 219 -3.09 -37.84 -17.07
C ALA A 219 -4.50 -37.51 -16.53
N GLY A 220 -4.72 -37.76 -15.23
CA GLY A 220 -5.88 -37.27 -14.48
C GLY A 220 -5.99 -35.75 -14.52
N LEU A 221 -4.89 -35.07 -14.16
CA LEU A 221 -4.82 -33.60 -14.19
C LEU A 221 -5.04 -33.04 -15.60
N ALA A 222 -4.39 -33.63 -16.61
CA ALA A 222 -4.53 -33.22 -18.02
C ALA A 222 -5.99 -33.24 -18.50
N ARG A 223 -6.75 -34.28 -18.11
CA ARG A 223 -8.18 -34.41 -18.42
C ARG A 223 -9.02 -33.34 -17.72
N GLU A 224 -8.81 -33.14 -16.43
CA GLU A 224 -9.53 -32.14 -15.64
C GLU A 224 -9.29 -30.72 -16.17
N TRP A 225 -8.04 -30.42 -16.50
CA TRP A 225 -7.68 -29.12 -17.07
C TRP A 225 -8.03 -29.00 -18.54
N SER A 226 -8.37 -30.09 -19.24
CA SER A 226 -8.55 -30.08 -20.70
C SER A 226 -7.34 -29.49 -21.42
N VAL A 227 -6.13 -29.85 -20.97
CA VAL A 227 -4.84 -29.39 -21.50
C VAL A 227 -3.99 -30.61 -21.84
N GLU A 228 -3.38 -30.62 -23.02
CA GLU A 228 -2.41 -31.63 -23.39
C GLU A 228 -1.14 -31.47 -22.54
N LEU A 229 -0.88 -32.43 -21.66
CA LEU A 229 0.17 -32.36 -20.65
C LEU A 229 0.98 -33.67 -20.59
N PRO A 230 1.81 -33.97 -21.61
CA PRO A 230 2.63 -35.18 -21.64
C PRO A 230 3.72 -35.19 -20.56
N ASN A 231 4.14 -34.01 -20.09
CA ASN A 231 5.12 -33.83 -19.02
C ASN A 231 4.99 -32.40 -18.44
N LYS A 232 5.64 -32.17 -17.29
CA LYS A 232 5.66 -30.86 -16.61
C LYS A 232 6.28 -29.74 -17.45
N GLU A 233 7.19 -30.10 -18.35
CA GLU A 233 7.94 -29.17 -19.21
C GLU A 233 7.03 -28.39 -20.16
N VAL A 234 5.89 -28.95 -20.57
CA VAL A 234 4.90 -28.22 -21.38
C VAL A 234 4.34 -27.00 -20.66
N ILE A 235 4.11 -27.06 -19.35
CA ILE A 235 3.68 -25.89 -18.58
C ILE A 235 4.79 -24.84 -18.54
N ARG A 236 6.04 -25.27 -18.30
CA ARG A 236 7.21 -24.38 -18.29
C ARG A 236 7.36 -23.64 -19.62
N GLN A 237 7.29 -24.34 -20.73
CA GLN A 237 7.38 -23.74 -22.07
C GLN A 237 6.23 -22.78 -22.36
N ARG A 238 5.00 -23.12 -21.97
CA ARG A 238 3.85 -22.21 -22.09
C ARG A 238 4.02 -20.95 -21.25
N THR A 239 4.48 -21.09 -20.00
CA THR A 239 4.73 -19.95 -19.10
C THR A 239 5.77 -19.02 -19.68
N LEU A 240 6.92 -19.54 -20.12
CA LEU A 240 8.00 -18.74 -20.72
C LEU A 240 7.59 -18.10 -22.05
N ALA A 241 6.66 -18.71 -22.78
CA ALA A 241 6.05 -18.13 -23.97
C ALA A 241 4.88 -17.19 -23.68
N GLU A 242 4.63 -16.84 -22.41
CA GLU A 242 3.51 -16.01 -21.94
C GLU A 242 2.13 -16.49 -22.46
N ARG A 243 1.93 -17.81 -22.50
CA ARG A 243 0.66 -18.44 -22.88
C ARG A 243 -0.10 -18.86 -21.62
N PRO A 244 -1.07 -18.08 -21.14
CA PRO A 244 -1.80 -18.40 -19.94
C PRO A 244 -2.70 -19.61 -20.13
N LEU A 245 -2.84 -20.42 -19.09
CA LEU A 245 -3.88 -21.44 -18.99
C LEU A 245 -5.17 -20.77 -18.50
N THR A 246 -6.27 -21.01 -19.21
CA THR A 246 -7.56 -20.33 -18.98
C THR A 246 -8.74 -21.29 -18.95
N THR A 247 -8.49 -22.60 -18.94
CA THR A 247 -9.55 -23.60 -18.87
C THR A 247 -10.21 -23.60 -17.50
N ALA A 248 -11.49 -23.97 -17.44
CA ALA A 248 -12.26 -23.91 -16.20
C ALA A 248 -11.68 -24.79 -15.08
N GLY A 249 -11.16 -25.99 -15.41
CA GLY A 249 -10.50 -26.88 -14.45
C GLY A 249 -9.25 -26.23 -13.86
N TYR A 250 -8.39 -25.68 -14.71
CA TYR A 250 -7.19 -24.98 -14.29
C TYR A 250 -7.50 -23.75 -13.41
N LEU A 251 -8.47 -22.92 -13.83
CA LEU A 251 -8.82 -21.70 -13.09
C LEU A 251 -9.36 -21.99 -11.69
N ARG A 252 -10.05 -23.12 -11.48
CA ARG A 252 -10.47 -23.58 -10.14
C ARG A 252 -9.28 -23.88 -9.25
N ASP A 253 -8.29 -24.60 -9.76
CA ASP A 253 -7.09 -24.93 -8.99
C ASP A 253 -6.23 -23.69 -8.76
N HIS A 254 -6.14 -22.80 -9.74
CA HIS A 254 -5.47 -21.51 -9.59
C HIS A 254 -6.09 -20.67 -8.48
N ALA A 255 -7.41 -20.53 -8.43
CA ALA A 255 -8.09 -19.79 -7.37
C ALA A 255 -7.77 -20.36 -5.98
N ARG A 256 -7.91 -21.69 -5.83
CA ARG A 256 -7.64 -22.37 -4.54
C ARG A 256 -6.16 -22.27 -4.13
N PHE A 257 -5.23 -22.42 -5.06
CA PHE A 257 -3.80 -22.30 -4.78
C PHE A 257 -3.41 -20.86 -4.42
N THR A 258 -3.98 -19.88 -5.12
CA THR A 258 -3.73 -18.45 -4.86
C THR A 258 -4.25 -18.06 -3.48
N LYS A 259 -5.42 -18.57 -3.11
CA LYS A 259 -5.97 -18.41 -1.76
C LYS A 259 -5.05 -19.03 -0.70
N GLU A 260 -4.56 -20.25 -0.89
CA GLU A 260 -3.61 -20.88 0.04
C GLU A 260 -2.30 -20.08 0.16
N PHE A 261 -1.75 -19.59 -0.96
CA PHE A 261 -0.56 -18.76 -0.96
C PHE A 261 -0.79 -17.48 -0.15
N ALA A 262 -1.87 -16.75 -0.45
CA ALA A 262 -2.23 -15.52 0.24
C ALA A 262 -2.50 -15.75 1.74
N HIS A 263 -3.19 -16.85 2.08
CA HIS A 263 -3.45 -17.25 3.46
C HIS A 263 -2.16 -17.43 4.26
N ARG A 264 -1.17 -18.14 3.69
CA ARG A 264 0.15 -18.33 4.32
C ARG A 264 0.89 -17.02 4.51
N TYR A 265 0.88 -16.15 3.50
CA TYR A 265 1.53 -14.84 3.57
C TYR A 265 0.92 -13.97 4.67
N PHE A 266 -0.40 -13.72 4.62
CA PHE A 266 -1.07 -12.83 5.56
C PHE A 266 -1.08 -13.38 6.97
N THR A 267 -1.25 -14.70 7.16
CA THR A 267 -1.23 -15.31 8.49
C THR A 267 0.16 -15.27 9.12
N ALA A 268 1.22 -15.59 8.38
CA ALA A 268 2.58 -15.59 8.94
C ALA A 268 3.05 -14.18 9.32
N THR A 269 2.88 -13.21 8.42
CA THR A 269 3.31 -11.82 8.62
C THR A 269 2.53 -11.14 9.74
N SER A 270 1.20 -11.30 9.76
CA SER A 270 0.36 -10.70 10.81
C SER A 270 0.58 -11.32 12.18
N ALA A 271 0.72 -12.65 12.26
CA ALA A 271 0.99 -13.32 13.52
C ALA A 271 2.34 -12.91 14.10
N ALA A 272 3.37 -12.79 13.25
CA ALA A 272 4.69 -12.35 13.66
C ALA A 272 4.67 -10.91 14.22
N LEU A 273 4.05 -9.98 13.49
CA LEU A 273 3.90 -8.61 13.97
C LEU A 273 3.12 -8.54 15.28
N ARG A 274 1.99 -9.25 15.39
CA ARG A 274 1.17 -9.26 16.61
C ARG A 274 1.90 -9.81 17.84
N ARG A 275 2.85 -10.74 17.68
CA ARG A 275 3.65 -11.26 18.80
C ARG A 275 4.62 -10.23 19.35
N HIS A 276 5.22 -9.42 18.48
CA HIS A 276 6.23 -8.42 18.85
C HIS A 276 5.64 -7.04 19.13
N ASP A 277 4.49 -6.74 18.53
CA ASP A 277 3.72 -5.51 18.70
C ASP A 277 2.21 -5.80 18.56
N PRO A 278 1.55 -6.18 19.66
CA PRO A 278 0.11 -6.48 19.64
C PRO A 278 -0.75 -5.22 19.55
N ASP A 279 -0.18 -4.04 19.79
CA ASP A 279 -0.92 -2.81 20.07
C ASP A 279 -1.22 -2.00 18.80
N HIS A 280 -0.33 -2.08 17.80
CA HIS A 280 -0.42 -1.32 16.55
C HIS A 280 -1.21 -2.00 15.43
N LEU A 281 -1.70 -1.19 14.48
CA LEU A 281 -2.51 -1.70 13.37
C LEU A 281 -1.66 -2.37 12.28
N ILE A 282 -2.26 -3.35 11.59
CA ILE A 282 -1.72 -3.92 10.35
C ILE A 282 -2.46 -3.30 9.18
N LEU A 283 -1.71 -2.60 8.33
CA LEU A 283 -2.20 -1.70 7.27
C LEU A 283 -2.17 -2.35 5.88
N GLY A 284 -2.00 -3.68 5.80
CA GLY A 284 -1.93 -4.43 4.54
C GLY A 284 -0.59 -4.29 3.82
N CYS A 285 -0.55 -4.64 2.53
CA CYS A 285 0.70 -4.76 1.76
C CYS A 285 0.79 -3.79 0.56
N ARG A 286 0.07 -2.66 0.60
CA ARG A 286 0.16 -1.56 -0.36
C ARG A 286 0.10 -2.03 -1.84
N PHE A 287 -1.00 -2.67 -2.21
CA PHE A 287 -1.17 -3.22 -3.56
C PHE A 287 -1.00 -2.16 -4.64
N THR A 288 -0.21 -2.41 -5.68
CA THR A 288 -0.07 -1.51 -6.84
C THR A 288 -1.23 -1.60 -7.81
N GLN A 289 -1.89 -2.75 -7.86
CA GLN A 289 -3.07 -3.03 -8.66
C GLN A 289 -4.05 -3.88 -7.83
N PRO A 290 -5.37 -3.79 -8.07
CA PRO A 290 -6.36 -4.63 -7.39
C PRO A 290 -6.13 -6.12 -7.68
N PRO A 291 -5.68 -6.91 -6.69
CA PRO A 291 -5.38 -8.32 -6.92
C PRO A 291 -6.68 -9.13 -7.13
N GLY A 292 -6.52 -10.40 -7.47
CA GLY A 292 -7.64 -11.34 -7.58
C GLY A 292 -8.45 -11.48 -6.28
N GLU A 293 -9.69 -11.93 -6.40
CA GLU A 293 -10.60 -12.11 -5.25
C GLU A 293 -10.04 -13.06 -4.19
N ASP A 294 -9.26 -14.07 -4.61
CA ASP A 294 -8.62 -15.03 -3.71
C ASP A 294 -7.57 -14.38 -2.79
N VAL A 295 -6.87 -13.36 -3.28
CA VAL A 295 -5.90 -12.60 -2.48
C VAL A 295 -6.63 -11.61 -1.58
N LEU A 296 -7.64 -10.90 -2.12
CA LEU A 296 -8.45 -9.95 -1.34
C LEU A 296 -9.20 -10.63 -0.20
N GLY A 297 -9.66 -11.87 -0.40
CA GLY A 297 -10.35 -12.67 0.60
C GLY A 297 -9.48 -13.04 1.80
N GLU A 298 -8.16 -13.03 1.66
CA GLU A 298 -7.19 -13.28 2.74
C GLU A 298 -6.60 -11.97 3.30
N CYS A 299 -6.73 -10.84 2.58
CA CYS A 299 -6.36 -9.51 3.04
C CYS A 299 -7.51 -8.84 3.83
N VAL A 300 -7.96 -9.51 4.89
CA VAL A 300 -9.09 -9.09 5.73
C VAL A 300 -8.77 -9.25 7.22
N TYR A 301 -9.66 -8.76 8.08
CA TYR A 301 -9.57 -8.97 9.53
C TYR A 301 -9.78 -10.46 9.87
N PRO A 302 -9.00 -11.08 10.77
CA PRO A 302 -8.05 -10.46 11.72
C PRO A 302 -6.60 -10.27 11.25
N GLN A 303 -6.22 -10.76 10.07
CA GLN A 303 -4.86 -10.66 9.57
C GLN A 303 -4.47 -9.20 9.25
N VAL A 304 -5.42 -8.43 8.73
CA VAL A 304 -5.25 -7.03 8.31
C VAL A 304 -6.32 -6.17 8.96
N ASP A 305 -5.95 -5.03 9.54
CA ASP A 305 -6.91 -4.09 10.13
C ASP A 305 -7.43 -3.08 9.10
N VAL A 306 -6.56 -2.64 8.19
CA VAL A 306 -6.84 -1.65 7.13
C VAL A 306 -6.22 -2.10 5.82
N VAL A 307 -6.97 -2.10 4.72
CA VAL A 307 -6.47 -2.50 3.41
C VAL A 307 -5.83 -1.29 2.72
N SER A 308 -4.60 -1.43 2.24
CA SER A 308 -3.89 -0.35 1.53
C SER A 308 -3.60 -0.69 0.08
N TRP A 309 -3.68 0.34 -0.78
CA TRP A 309 -3.35 0.23 -2.19
C TRP A 309 -2.79 1.54 -2.71
N HIS A 310 -1.96 1.47 -3.75
CA HIS A 310 -1.46 2.62 -4.48
C HIS A 310 -2.53 3.09 -5.46
N CYS A 311 -2.74 4.40 -5.60
CA CYS A 311 -3.49 4.94 -6.73
C CYS A 311 -2.67 5.92 -7.53
N HIS A 312 -2.43 5.57 -8.79
CA HIS A 312 -1.67 6.37 -9.72
C HIS A 312 -2.57 7.07 -10.75
N GLY A 313 -3.80 7.44 -10.41
CA GLY A 313 -4.71 8.05 -11.39
C GLY A 313 -5.97 8.66 -10.80
N PRO A 314 -6.77 9.34 -11.65
CA PRO A 314 -8.04 9.93 -11.23
C PRO A 314 -9.14 8.87 -10.97
N ASP A 315 -8.88 7.59 -11.26
CA ASP A 315 -9.78 6.44 -11.11
C ASP A 315 -9.85 5.88 -9.68
N PHE A 316 -9.30 6.61 -8.69
CA PHE A 316 -9.25 6.14 -7.30
C PHE A 316 -10.63 5.74 -6.74
N GLU A 317 -11.72 6.42 -7.11
CA GLU A 317 -13.06 6.06 -6.59
C GLU A 317 -13.52 4.68 -7.07
N ALA A 318 -13.19 4.32 -8.32
CA ALA A 318 -13.55 3.02 -8.86
C ALA A 318 -12.76 1.91 -8.15
N GLN A 319 -11.46 2.14 -7.93
CA GLN A 319 -10.62 1.22 -7.15
C GLN A 319 -11.08 1.13 -5.69
N ALA A 320 -11.36 2.25 -5.04
CA ALA A 320 -11.86 2.30 -3.67
C ALA A 320 -13.17 1.53 -3.51
N ARG A 321 -14.11 1.66 -4.47
CA ARG A 321 -15.34 0.84 -4.50
C ARG A 321 -15.03 -0.65 -4.64
N LEU A 322 -14.13 -1.03 -5.55
CA LEU A 322 -13.72 -2.44 -5.71
C LEU A 322 -13.20 -3.03 -4.40
N TYR A 323 -12.23 -2.36 -3.75
CA TYR A 323 -11.69 -2.83 -2.48
C TYR A 323 -12.75 -2.84 -1.36
N ALA A 324 -13.54 -1.76 -1.25
CA ALA A 324 -14.57 -1.65 -0.23
C ALA A 324 -15.63 -2.74 -0.41
N ASP A 325 -16.01 -3.06 -1.64
CA ASP A 325 -17.03 -4.06 -1.92
C ASP A 325 -16.54 -5.49 -1.68
N ALA A 326 -15.30 -5.78 -2.07
CA ALA A 326 -14.69 -7.10 -1.89
C ALA A 326 -14.37 -7.40 -0.41
N THR A 327 -13.87 -6.43 0.34
CA THR A 327 -13.34 -6.66 1.69
C THR A 327 -14.28 -6.22 2.80
N LYS A 328 -15.15 -5.23 2.54
CA LYS A 328 -15.95 -4.51 3.57
C LYS A 328 -15.09 -3.90 4.69
N MET A 329 -13.82 -3.59 4.38
CA MET A 329 -12.82 -3.09 5.32
C MET A 329 -12.62 -1.57 5.21
N PRO A 330 -12.04 -0.91 6.25
CA PRO A 330 -11.46 0.41 6.10
C PRO A 330 -10.28 0.35 5.12
N LEU A 331 -10.13 1.39 4.32
CA LEU A 331 -9.12 1.48 3.28
C LEU A 331 -8.15 2.64 3.56
N LEU A 332 -6.90 2.48 3.14
CA LEU A 332 -5.89 3.53 3.17
C LEU A 332 -5.31 3.72 1.77
N LEU A 333 -5.52 4.91 1.21
CA LEU A 333 -4.98 5.23 -0.10
C LEU A 333 -3.48 5.57 0.05
N THR A 334 -2.63 4.90 -0.71
CA THR A 334 -1.18 5.12 -0.67
C THR A 334 -0.66 5.59 -2.03
N ALA A 335 0.56 6.11 -2.04
CA ALA A 335 1.24 6.57 -3.26
C ALA A 335 0.40 7.52 -4.15
N PHE A 336 -0.43 8.38 -3.55
CA PHE A 336 -1.16 9.40 -4.30
C PHE A 336 -0.21 10.48 -4.80
N GLY A 337 -0.33 10.85 -6.07
CA GLY A 337 0.48 11.92 -6.67
C GLY A 337 -0.09 12.37 -8.00
N LEU A 338 0.31 13.55 -8.45
CA LEU A 338 -0.19 14.16 -9.69
C LEU A 338 0.72 13.90 -10.91
N SER A 339 1.89 13.32 -10.69
CA SER A 339 2.90 13.04 -11.72
C SER A 339 2.53 11.90 -12.67
N ASN A 340 1.49 11.11 -12.39
CA ASN A 340 1.12 10.04 -13.30
C ASN A 340 0.64 10.59 -14.66
N GLU A 341 1.05 9.95 -15.77
CA GLU A 341 0.66 10.34 -17.12
C GLU A 341 -0.85 10.46 -17.32
N ARG A 342 -1.67 9.68 -16.60
CA ARG A 342 -3.14 9.77 -16.65
C ARG A 342 -3.68 11.14 -16.21
N PHE A 343 -2.96 11.85 -15.33
CA PHE A 343 -3.27 13.27 -15.02
C PHE A 343 -2.74 14.23 -16.10
N ARG A 344 -1.76 13.82 -16.92
CA ARG A 344 -1.06 14.66 -17.90
C ARG A 344 -1.56 14.51 -19.35
N SER A 345 -2.21 13.39 -19.73
CA SER A 345 -2.32 12.92 -21.12
C SER A 345 -3.68 13.06 -21.83
N ALA A 346 -4.69 13.74 -21.26
CA ALA A 346 -5.96 13.93 -21.97
C ALA A 346 -5.79 14.67 -23.32
N SER A 347 -6.35 14.11 -24.40
CA SER A 347 -6.28 14.61 -25.79
C SER A 347 -6.85 16.03 -25.93
N PHE A 348 -6.21 16.88 -26.75
CA PHE A 348 -6.53 18.30 -26.86
C PHE A 348 -6.82 18.76 -28.29
N LYS A 349 -7.74 19.73 -28.42
CA LYS A 349 -7.87 20.63 -29.57
C LYS A 349 -7.11 21.93 -29.29
N PRO A 350 -6.13 22.34 -30.10
CA PRO A 350 -5.39 23.59 -29.91
C PRO A 350 -6.30 24.83 -29.74
N HIS A 351 -5.98 25.69 -28.76
CA HIS A 351 -6.42 27.09 -28.61
C HIS A 351 -7.81 27.42 -27.98
N SER A 352 -8.42 26.56 -27.16
CA SER A 352 -9.60 26.99 -26.36
C SER A 352 -9.87 26.15 -25.10
N GLY A 353 -8.90 26.05 -24.18
CA GLY A 353 -9.11 25.33 -22.91
C GLY A 353 -7.98 25.49 -21.89
N PRO A 354 -8.17 24.97 -20.66
CA PRO A 354 -7.17 25.04 -19.59
C PRO A 354 -5.88 24.35 -19.98
N THR A 355 -4.74 24.84 -19.51
CA THR A 355 -3.39 24.27 -19.74
C THR A 355 -3.25 22.86 -19.14
N ARG A 356 -2.18 22.14 -19.50
CA ARG A 356 -1.88 20.82 -18.88
C ARG A 356 -1.76 20.93 -17.36
N LEU A 357 -1.08 21.96 -16.85
CA LEU A 357 -0.93 22.21 -15.41
C LEU A 357 -2.27 22.48 -14.73
N GLU A 358 -3.08 23.39 -15.28
CA GLU A 358 -4.40 23.73 -14.71
C GLU A 358 -5.32 22.50 -14.61
N ARG A 359 -5.29 21.61 -15.62
CA ARG A 359 -6.07 20.36 -15.59
C ARG A 359 -5.54 19.41 -14.52
N MET A 360 -4.23 19.18 -14.48
CA MET A 360 -3.59 18.34 -13.46
C MET A 360 -3.99 18.80 -12.05
N LEU A 361 -3.90 20.10 -11.77
CA LEU A 361 -4.26 20.67 -10.47
C LEU A 361 -5.76 20.59 -10.19
N ARG A 362 -6.62 20.84 -11.19
CA ARG A 362 -8.07 20.74 -11.04
C ARG A 362 -8.50 19.29 -10.75
N ASP A 363 -8.02 18.35 -11.55
CA ASP A 363 -8.39 16.94 -11.46
C ASP A 363 -7.78 16.30 -10.21
N GLY A 364 -6.56 16.68 -9.84
CA GLY A 364 -5.92 16.34 -8.57
C GLY A 364 -6.69 16.85 -7.36
N ARG A 365 -7.12 18.12 -7.37
CA ARG A 365 -7.93 18.71 -6.29
C ARG A 365 -9.26 17.99 -6.13
N ARG A 366 -9.92 17.66 -7.25
CA ARG A 366 -11.16 16.87 -7.25
C ARG A 366 -10.92 15.48 -6.68
N ALA A 367 -9.91 14.78 -7.16
CA ALA A 367 -9.59 13.42 -6.73
C ALA A 367 -9.25 13.37 -5.23
N LEU A 368 -8.34 14.21 -4.76
CA LEU A 368 -7.94 14.20 -3.35
C LEU A 368 -9.07 14.66 -2.41
N THR A 369 -9.89 15.64 -2.82
CA THR A 369 -11.07 16.04 -2.03
C THR A 369 -12.08 14.89 -1.94
N ALA A 370 -12.30 14.17 -3.03
CA ALA A 370 -13.20 13.02 -3.05
C ALA A 370 -12.63 11.85 -2.23
N ALA A 371 -11.31 11.63 -2.23
CA ALA A 371 -10.65 10.63 -1.38
C ALA A 371 -10.89 10.94 0.11
N CYS A 372 -10.71 12.19 0.53
CA CYS A 372 -11.01 12.62 1.90
C CYS A 372 -12.49 12.43 2.30
N ALA A 373 -13.41 12.53 1.34
CA ALA A 373 -14.85 12.38 1.56
C ALA A 373 -15.33 10.92 1.54
N HIS A 374 -14.54 9.98 0.99
CA HIS A 374 -15.00 8.61 0.74
C HIS A 374 -15.20 7.82 2.04
N PRO A 375 -16.35 7.15 2.25
CA PRO A 375 -16.71 6.56 3.54
C PRO A 375 -15.79 5.42 3.98
N ALA A 376 -15.18 4.68 3.05
CA ALA A 376 -14.26 3.61 3.39
C ALA A 376 -12.82 4.09 3.69
N LEU A 377 -12.40 5.26 3.19
CA LEU A 377 -11.00 5.70 3.32
C LEU A 377 -10.75 6.30 4.69
N VAL A 378 -9.74 5.86 5.41
CA VAL A 378 -9.37 6.40 6.73
C VAL A 378 -8.15 7.34 6.68
N GLY A 379 -7.60 7.52 5.50
CA GLY A 379 -6.50 8.44 5.24
C GLY A 379 -5.98 8.32 3.81
N TYR A 380 -4.99 9.14 3.50
CA TYR A 380 -4.19 9.02 2.30
C TYR A 380 -2.70 9.26 2.60
N GLU A 381 -1.83 8.77 1.72
CA GLU A 381 -0.40 9.04 1.71
C GLU A 381 0.03 9.60 0.36
N TRP A 382 0.68 10.76 0.39
CA TRP A 382 1.34 11.35 -0.77
C TRP A 382 2.62 10.59 -1.10
N ALA A 383 2.80 10.27 -2.38
CA ALA A 383 3.76 9.28 -2.85
C ALA A 383 5.22 9.60 -2.53
N ARG A 384 5.62 10.87 -2.55
CA ARG A 384 6.97 11.19 -2.10
C ARG A 384 7.18 12.61 -1.66
N TRP A 385 8.12 12.74 -0.74
CA TRP A 385 8.67 14.00 -0.26
C TRP A 385 9.34 14.79 -1.38
N ALA A 386 10.26 14.20 -2.14
CA ALA A 386 11.07 14.90 -3.14
C ALA A 386 10.92 14.32 -4.55
N ASP A 387 11.06 15.18 -5.56
CA ASP A 387 11.12 14.81 -6.99
C ASP A 387 12.27 13.83 -7.29
N GLU A 388 12.11 13.01 -8.33
CA GLU A 388 13.21 12.24 -8.90
C GLU A 388 14.13 13.12 -9.77
N SER A 389 15.36 12.65 -10.00
CA SER A 389 16.41 13.44 -10.68
C SER A 389 16.05 13.83 -12.12
N ASP A 390 15.17 13.08 -12.78
CA ASP A 390 14.70 13.29 -14.15
C ASP A 390 13.36 14.03 -14.23
N GLU A 391 12.73 14.31 -13.08
CA GLU A 391 11.49 15.07 -13.02
C GLU A 391 11.74 16.59 -13.09
N VAL A 392 10.89 17.28 -13.85
CA VAL A 392 11.04 18.71 -14.11
C VAL A 392 9.81 19.46 -13.58
N PRO A 393 9.99 20.51 -12.76
CA PRO A 393 8.90 21.39 -12.33
C PRO A 393 8.16 22.00 -13.53
N PRO A 394 6.82 22.18 -13.47
CA PRO A 394 5.94 21.94 -12.33
C PRO A 394 5.29 20.55 -12.34
N PHE A 395 5.93 19.57 -12.99
CA PHE A 395 5.35 18.24 -13.19
C PHE A 395 5.95 17.18 -12.28
N GLY A 396 6.88 17.52 -11.38
CA GLY A 396 7.47 16.55 -10.44
C GLY A 396 6.44 15.86 -9.53
N ALA A 397 6.82 14.74 -8.93
CA ALA A 397 5.97 13.96 -8.03
C ALA A 397 6.07 14.38 -6.56
N GLY A 398 7.14 15.07 -6.19
CA GLY A 398 7.48 15.47 -4.83
C GLY A 398 6.70 16.67 -4.34
N LEU A 399 6.74 16.87 -3.01
CA LEU A 399 6.35 18.13 -2.38
C LEU A 399 7.51 19.13 -2.30
N VAL A 400 8.73 18.65 -2.56
CA VAL A 400 9.91 19.47 -2.80
C VAL A 400 10.58 19.02 -4.10
N HIS A 401 11.21 19.96 -4.79
CA HIS A 401 11.99 19.69 -5.98
C HIS A 401 13.36 19.08 -5.63
N VAL A 402 14.07 18.61 -6.65
CA VAL A 402 15.44 18.07 -6.54
C VAL A 402 16.42 19.04 -5.84
N ASP A 403 16.17 20.35 -5.87
CA ASP A 403 16.99 21.36 -5.22
C ASP A 403 16.52 21.73 -3.79
N ASP A 404 15.63 20.93 -3.19
CA ASP A 404 15.02 21.12 -1.87
C ASP A 404 14.15 22.37 -1.73
N ARG A 405 13.77 23.01 -2.85
CA ARG A 405 12.74 24.07 -2.84
C ARG A 405 11.34 23.46 -2.86
N GLU A 406 10.41 24.20 -2.27
CA GLU A 406 9.00 23.80 -2.20
C GLU A 406 8.36 23.71 -3.58
N ALA A 407 7.67 22.61 -3.86
CA ALA A 407 6.86 22.42 -5.06
C ALA A 407 5.47 23.03 -4.85
N VAL A 408 5.39 24.37 -4.98
CA VAL A 408 4.22 25.19 -4.62
C VAL A 408 2.94 24.71 -5.29
N GLU A 409 3.02 24.21 -6.53
CA GLU A 409 1.88 23.65 -7.26
C GLU A 409 1.20 22.49 -6.54
N HIS A 410 1.96 21.68 -5.79
CA HIS A 410 1.44 20.56 -5.02
C HIS A 410 1.13 20.98 -3.59
N THR A 411 2.01 21.76 -2.97
CA THR A 411 1.94 22.07 -1.53
C THR A 411 0.76 22.98 -1.19
N GLU A 412 0.45 23.98 -2.03
CA GLU A 412 -0.75 24.80 -1.85
C GLU A 412 -2.04 23.98 -1.98
N LEU A 413 -2.07 23.05 -2.94
CA LEU A 413 -3.21 22.16 -3.16
C LEU A 413 -3.44 21.28 -1.94
N ILE A 414 -2.41 20.60 -1.44
CA ILE A 414 -2.56 19.70 -0.29
C ILE A 414 -2.85 20.48 0.99
N ALA A 415 -2.21 21.63 1.23
CA ALA A 415 -2.42 22.42 2.45
C ALA A 415 -3.88 22.86 2.59
N GLN A 416 -4.47 23.35 1.49
CA GLN A 416 -5.88 23.77 1.45
C GLN A 416 -6.86 22.60 1.67
N ILE A 417 -6.55 21.41 1.16
CA ILE A 417 -7.40 20.23 1.33
C ILE A 417 -7.25 19.65 2.74
N ASN A 418 -6.02 19.56 3.25
CA ASN A 418 -5.70 19.02 4.56
C ASN A 418 -6.30 19.85 5.70
N ALA A 419 -6.33 21.18 5.57
CA ALA A 419 -6.98 22.08 6.53
C ALA A 419 -8.51 21.86 6.67
N ARG A 420 -9.12 21.10 5.75
CA ARG A 420 -10.57 20.84 5.74
C ARG A 420 -10.95 19.37 5.64
N ALA A 421 -9.99 18.44 5.61
CA ALA A 421 -10.23 17.02 5.31
C ALA A 421 -11.27 16.40 6.26
N GLU A 422 -11.08 16.57 7.57
CA GLU A 422 -11.99 16.03 8.59
C GLU A 422 -13.38 16.68 8.52
N ARG A 423 -13.46 17.97 8.17
CA ARG A 423 -14.74 18.68 7.98
C ARG A 423 -15.48 18.19 6.74
N VAL A 424 -14.77 17.96 5.63
CA VAL A 424 -15.34 17.39 4.40
C VAL A 424 -15.92 16.01 4.73
N ARG A 425 -15.16 15.17 5.45
CA ARG A 425 -15.57 13.84 5.85
C ARG A 425 -16.81 13.81 6.74
N ARG A 426 -16.90 14.71 7.71
CA ARG A 426 -18.07 14.80 8.62
C ARG A 426 -19.36 15.28 7.93
N ARG A 427 -19.27 15.97 6.79
CA ARG A 427 -20.45 16.46 6.04
C ARG A 427 -21.07 15.39 5.13
N THR A 428 -20.34 14.30 4.88
CA THR A 428 -20.85 13.15 4.12
C THR A 428 -21.69 12.21 4.99
N VAL A 429 -21.79 12.51 6.29
CA VAL A 429 -22.63 11.84 7.31
C VAL A 429 -23.88 12.65 7.52
#